data_AF-A0A965QQA3-F1
#
_entry.id   AF-A0A965QQA3-F1
#
_cell.length_a   1.000
_cell.length_b   1.000
_cell.length_c   1.000
_cell.angle_alpha   90.00
_cell.angle_beta   90.00
_cell.angle_gamma   90.00
#
_symmetry.space_group_name_H-M   'P 1'
#
loop_
_entity.id
_entity.type
_entity.pdbx_description
1 polymer ?
#
loop_
_entity_poly.entity_id
_entity_poly.type
_entity_poly.pdbx_seq_one_letter_code
_entity_poly.pdbx_strand_id
1 'polypeptide(L)'
;MSEAPQGGGPAAEFAEVWEMLDSLPRSTGSGDLTATTLDLVAAVVEQDAPARNRAGWQADWRRWLAPTAIVAAALAAGFAAGRTTAPDADEWVLQNLPLVRHLDLVREAGSAKFLEEVARKRYPLPVRPGPRPPEARQEEAREYQAALDRLRDELAGSGVAGADLAARREAVMALAAEEKVELDQAVTAFRGLSGAEQRMLVATAAALVDPARPELREAALTWHRWLAVTRPEDRPGIVDAGTEKRLDWLDWYAGRGEGRPPQRPREWERDRRGPPPEGGPPRGPDGRPRWPPPPRGGPPGRGDGEPPPGEGPRPRPPRPAVTGGPGADGPGADGPPAAPRAEIPAAPR
;
A
#
# COMPACT_ATOMS: atom_id res chain seq x y z
N MET A 1 -22.02 -0.09 -36.79
CA MET A 1 -22.85 -0.48 -35.64
C MET A 1 -22.48 -1.91 -35.33
N SER A 2 -21.65 -2.12 -34.31
CA SER A 2 -21.17 -3.43 -33.89
C SER A 2 -21.33 -3.49 -32.38
N GLU A 3 -22.35 -4.23 -31.94
CA GLU A 3 -22.53 -4.61 -30.54
C GLU A 3 -21.46 -5.65 -30.19
N ALA A 4 -20.65 -5.33 -29.19
CA ALA A 4 -19.76 -6.30 -28.55
C ALA A 4 -20.57 -7.13 -27.54
N PRO A 5 -20.35 -8.46 -27.45
CA PRO A 5 -21.07 -9.30 -26.52
C PRO A 5 -20.62 -9.02 -25.08
N GLN A 6 -21.55 -8.50 -24.27
CA GLN A 6 -21.40 -8.37 -22.82
C GLN A 6 -21.48 -9.76 -22.19
N GLY A 7 -20.33 -10.42 -22.06
CA GLY A 7 -20.20 -11.62 -21.24
C GLY A 7 -20.04 -11.23 -19.77
N GLY A 8 -21.14 -10.86 -19.10
CA GLY A 8 -21.15 -10.76 -17.65
C GLY A 8 -20.92 -12.14 -17.05
N GLY A 9 -19.80 -12.34 -16.35
CA GLY A 9 -19.59 -13.56 -15.59
C GLY A 9 -20.59 -13.68 -14.43
N PRO A 10 -20.75 -14.87 -13.82
CA PRO A 10 -21.73 -15.08 -12.74
C PRO A 10 -21.54 -14.14 -11.55
N ALA A 11 -20.33 -13.60 -11.34
CA ALA A 11 -20.08 -12.59 -10.32
C ALA A 11 -20.76 -11.23 -10.60
N ALA A 12 -20.95 -10.85 -11.86
CA ALA A 12 -21.64 -9.63 -12.24
C ALA A 12 -23.15 -9.76 -12.00
N GLU A 13 -23.73 -10.93 -12.28
CA GLU A 13 -25.14 -11.22 -11.98
C GLU A 13 -25.43 -11.12 -10.48
N PHE A 14 -24.52 -11.61 -9.61
CA PHE A 14 -24.69 -11.47 -8.16
C PHE A 14 -24.54 -10.04 -7.67
N ALA A 15 -23.66 -9.23 -8.27
CA ALA A 15 -23.50 -7.83 -7.90
C ALA A 15 -24.79 -7.03 -8.19
N GLU A 16 -25.42 -7.28 -9.33
CA GLU A 16 -26.68 -6.64 -9.72
C GLU A 16 -27.83 -7.03 -8.78
N VAL A 17 -27.91 -8.30 -8.36
CA VAL A 17 -28.90 -8.75 -7.38
C VAL A 17 -28.69 -8.09 -6.01
N TRP A 18 -27.45 -7.92 -5.56
CA TRP A 18 -27.15 -7.25 -4.30
C TRP A 18 -27.46 -5.75 -4.34
N GLU A 19 -27.13 -5.07 -5.44
CA GLU A 19 -27.46 -3.65 -5.62
C GLU A 19 -28.99 -3.45 -5.71
N MET A 20 -29.70 -4.38 -6.34
CA MET A 20 -31.16 -4.41 -6.35
C MET A 20 -31.74 -4.60 -4.94
N LEU A 21 -31.15 -5.46 -4.10
CA LEU A 21 -31.59 -5.64 -2.71
C LEU A 21 -31.32 -4.41 -1.83
N ASP A 22 -30.21 -3.72 -2.04
CA ASP A 22 -29.88 -2.50 -1.28
C ASP A 22 -30.69 -1.27 -1.72
N SER A 23 -31.13 -1.25 -2.97
CA SER A 23 -32.03 -0.20 -3.49
C SER A 23 -33.49 -0.39 -3.08
N LEU A 24 -33.86 -1.53 -2.48
CA LEU A 24 -35.20 -1.68 -1.92
C LEU A 24 -35.40 -0.65 -0.81
N PRO A 25 -36.49 0.16 -0.89
CA PRO A 25 -36.78 1.13 0.15
C PRO A 25 -36.87 0.38 1.47
N ARG A 26 -35.94 0.68 2.39
CA ARG A 26 -35.98 0.16 3.76
C ARG A 26 -37.33 0.58 4.33
N SER A 27 -38.27 -0.36 4.37
CA SER A 27 -39.56 -0.12 4.97
C SER A 27 -39.26 0.13 6.45
N THR A 28 -39.40 1.37 6.87
CA THR A 28 -39.66 1.67 8.27
C THR A 28 -40.95 0.95 8.57
N GLY A 29 -40.83 -0.28 9.08
CA GLY A 29 -41.97 -1.13 9.38
C GLY A 29 -42.90 -0.34 10.27
N SER A 30 -44.02 0.12 9.71
CA SER A 30 -45.08 0.70 10.50
C SER A 30 -45.45 -0.36 11.52
N GLY A 31 -45.37 -0.04 12.82
CA GLY A 31 -45.68 -0.98 13.90
C GLY A 31 -47.05 -1.65 13.72
N ASP A 32 -47.94 -1.00 12.96
CA ASP A 32 -49.27 -1.48 12.57
C ASP A 32 -49.25 -2.71 11.66
N LEU A 33 -48.24 -2.90 10.80
CA LEU A 33 -48.12 -4.10 9.94
C LEU A 33 -47.62 -5.31 10.73
N THR A 34 -46.70 -5.11 11.67
CA THR A 34 -46.33 -6.16 12.63
C THR A 34 -47.50 -6.51 13.54
N ALA A 35 -48.31 -5.53 13.94
CA ALA A 35 -49.53 -5.77 14.72
C ALA A 35 -50.56 -6.56 13.92
N THR A 36 -50.83 -6.20 12.66
CA THR A 36 -51.79 -6.96 11.82
C THR A 36 -51.25 -8.32 11.40
N THR A 37 -49.94 -8.49 11.21
CA THR A 37 -49.37 -9.82 10.91
C THR A 37 -49.38 -10.71 12.15
N LEU A 38 -49.10 -10.16 13.35
CA LEU A 38 -49.27 -10.87 14.60
C LEU A 38 -50.75 -11.19 14.87
N ASP A 39 -51.68 -10.30 14.55
CA ASP A 39 -53.12 -10.56 14.68
C ASP A 39 -53.62 -11.57 13.64
N LEU A 40 -53.10 -11.57 12.42
CA LEU A 40 -53.44 -12.59 11.41
C LEU A 40 -52.85 -13.95 11.77
N VAL A 41 -51.61 -13.99 12.28
CA VAL A 41 -51.01 -15.23 12.79
C VAL A 41 -51.76 -15.70 14.04
N ALA A 42 -52.15 -14.81 14.95
CA ALA A 42 -52.95 -15.14 16.12
C ALA A 42 -54.35 -15.65 15.73
N ALA A 43 -55.00 -15.02 14.75
CA ALA A 43 -56.31 -15.42 14.25
C ALA A 43 -56.27 -16.76 13.49
N VAL A 44 -55.19 -17.04 12.75
CA VAL A 44 -54.97 -18.36 12.10
C VAL A 44 -54.69 -19.44 13.15
N VAL A 45 -53.94 -19.11 14.22
CA VAL A 45 -53.69 -20.01 15.35
C VAL A 45 -54.97 -20.29 16.15
N GLU A 46 -55.88 -19.32 16.27
CA GLU A 46 -57.20 -19.54 16.90
C GLU A 46 -58.19 -20.31 16.02
N GLN A 47 -58.15 -20.14 14.70
CA GLN A 47 -59.06 -20.86 13.79
C GLN A 47 -58.68 -22.33 13.57
N ASP A 48 -57.40 -22.69 13.70
CA ASP A 48 -56.91 -24.07 13.68
C ASP A 48 -56.75 -24.67 15.09
N ALA A 49 -57.43 -24.14 16.10
CA ALA A 49 -57.60 -24.78 17.40
C ALA A 49 -58.85 -25.68 17.38
N PRO A 50 -58.77 -26.93 16.88
CA PRO A 50 -59.89 -27.85 16.99
C PRO A 50 -60.20 -28.04 18.48
N ALA A 51 -61.49 -28.19 18.80
CA ALA A 51 -61.99 -28.51 20.14
C ALA A 51 -61.55 -29.93 20.59
N ARG A 52 -60.23 -30.17 20.65
CA ARG A 52 -59.59 -31.45 20.95
C ARG A 52 -59.28 -31.52 22.44
N ASN A 53 -59.91 -32.50 23.08
CA ASN A 53 -59.48 -33.20 24.29
C ASN A 53 -58.11 -32.77 24.83
N ARG A 54 -58.09 -31.97 25.90
CA ARG A 54 -56.88 -31.58 26.66
C ARG A 54 -56.04 -32.79 27.14
N ALA A 55 -56.62 -33.99 27.16
CA ALA A 55 -55.94 -35.22 27.54
C ALA A 55 -54.97 -35.78 26.47
N GLY A 56 -55.08 -35.39 25.20
CA GLY A 56 -54.22 -35.90 24.11
C GLY A 56 -53.01 -35.02 23.76
N TRP A 57 -53.08 -33.71 24.05
CA TRP A 57 -52.06 -32.74 23.63
C TRP A 57 -50.68 -33.03 24.27
N GLN A 58 -50.65 -33.52 25.51
CA GLN A 58 -49.40 -33.87 26.19
C GLN A 58 -48.67 -35.07 25.57
N ALA A 59 -49.35 -35.94 24.82
CA ALA A 59 -48.70 -37.05 24.13
C ALA A 59 -48.12 -36.61 22.77
N ASP A 60 -48.84 -35.74 22.04
CA ASP A 60 -48.45 -35.33 20.70
C ASP A 60 -47.31 -34.29 20.68
N TRP A 61 -47.24 -33.35 21.65
CA TRP A 61 -46.12 -32.39 21.68
C TRP A 61 -44.77 -33.08 21.92
N ARG A 62 -44.73 -34.14 22.76
CA ARG A 62 -43.51 -34.93 23.00
C ARG A 62 -43.00 -35.60 21.71
N ARG A 63 -43.93 -36.01 20.85
CA ARG A 63 -43.60 -36.66 19.57
C ARG A 63 -42.99 -35.68 18.57
N TRP A 64 -43.34 -34.40 18.66
CA TRP A 64 -42.74 -33.31 17.86
C TRP A 64 -41.46 -32.72 18.46
N LEU A 65 -41.29 -32.78 19.79
CA LEU A 65 -40.10 -32.28 20.45
C LEU A 65 -38.86 -33.14 20.23
N ALA A 66 -39.03 -34.46 20.12
CA ALA A 66 -37.90 -35.36 19.90
C ALA A 66 -37.10 -35.01 18.61
N PRO A 67 -37.71 -34.87 17.42
CA PRO A 67 -36.96 -34.52 16.21
C PRO A 67 -36.40 -33.08 16.25
N THR A 68 -37.13 -32.12 16.83
CA THR A 68 -36.64 -30.73 16.94
C THR A 68 -35.45 -30.63 17.89
N ALA A 69 -35.45 -31.35 19.00
CA ALA A 69 -34.32 -31.42 19.91
C ALA A 69 -33.08 -32.04 19.24
N ILE A 70 -33.26 -33.08 18.40
CA ILE A 70 -32.16 -33.69 17.64
C ILE A 70 -31.56 -32.70 16.64
N VAL A 71 -32.39 -31.98 15.88
CA VAL A 71 -31.90 -30.96 14.92
C VAL A 71 -31.18 -29.82 15.65
N ALA A 72 -31.73 -29.33 16.76
CA ALA A 72 -31.10 -28.29 17.57
C ALA A 72 -29.76 -28.77 18.15
N ALA A 73 -29.68 -30.00 18.65
CA ALA A 73 -28.44 -30.59 19.13
C ALA A 73 -27.41 -30.76 18.01
N ALA A 74 -27.84 -31.19 16.80
CA ALA A 74 -26.96 -31.31 15.65
C ALA A 74 -26.41 -29.95 15.18
N LEU A 75 -27.23 -28.90 15.18
CA LEU A 75 -26.79 -27.53 14.88
C LEU A 75 -25.82 -27.00 15.94
N ALA A 76 -26.12 -27.21 17.22
CA ALA A 76 -25.23 -26.80 18.31
C ALA A 76 -23.88 -27.55 18.26
N ALA A 77 -23.91 -28.86 17.98
CA ALA A 77 -22.70 -29.67 17.80
C ALA A 77 -21.91 -29.23 16.56
N GLY A 78 -22.58 -28.97 15.43
CA GLY A 78 -21.96 -28.45 14.21
C GLY A 78 -21.34 -27.07 14.41
N PHE A 79 -22.00 -26.18 15.14
CA PHE A 79 -21.47 -24.85 15.49
C PHE A 79 -20.28 -24.94 16.44
N ALA A 80 -20.35 -25.79 17.48
CA ALA A 80 -19.24 -26.00 18.41
C ALA A 80 -18.03 -26.64 17.72
N ALA A 81 -18.27 -27.63 16.85
CA ALA A 81 -17.23 -28.22 16.01
C ALA A 81 -16.63 -27.17 15.07
N GLY A 82 -17.47 -26.41 14.35
CA GLY A 82 -17.02 -25.34 13.46
C GLY A 82 -16.18 -24.29 14.18
N ARG A 83 -16.57 -23.87 15.38
CA ARG A 83 -15.82 -22.88 16.18
C ARG A 83 -14.49 -23.42 16.71
N THR A 84 -14.39 -24.72 16.96
CA THR A 84 -13.14 -25.34 17.44
C THR A 84 -12.19 -25.72 16.30
N THR A 85 -12.72 -25.98 15.10
CA THR A 85 -11.90 -26.31 13.91
C THR A 85 -11.59 -25.13 13.02
N ALA A 86 -12.36 -24.04 13.08
CA ALA A 86 -12.06 -22.83 12.33
C ALA A 86 -10.76 -22.23 12.88
N PRO A 87 -9.70 -22.08 12.05
CA PRO A 87 -8.50 -21.37 12.44
C PRO A 87 -8.91 -19.98 12.94
N ASP A 88 -8.42 -19.58 14.10
CA ASP A 88 -8.68 -18.24 14.63
C ASP A 88 -8.08 -17.24 13.63
N ALA A 89 -8.93 -16.59 12.84
CA ALA A 89 -8.50 -15.62 11.82
C ALA A 89 -7.74 -14.44 12.45
N ASP A 90 -7.95 -14.22 13.75
CA ASP A 90 -7.25 -13.23 14.54
C ASP A 90 -5.86 -13.71 14.94
N GLU A 91 -5.64 -15.03 15.09
CA GLU A 91 -4.33 -15.56 15.46
C GLU A 91 -3.27 -15.19 14.42
N TRP A 92 -3.57 -15.34 13.14
CA TRP A 92 -2.61 -14.97 12.09
C TRP A 92 -2.32 -13.46 12.08
N VAL A 93 -3.33 -12.62 12.31
CA VAL A 93 -3.14 -11.16 12.39
C VAL A 93 -2.32 -10.80 13.63
N LEU A 94 -2.61 -11.42 14.78
CA LEU A 94 -1.87 -11.21 16.02
C LEU A 94 -0.42 -11.67 15.91
N GLN A 95 -0.16 -12.78 15.21
CA GLN A 95 1.19 -13.26 14.90
C GLN A 95 1.99 -12.24 14.07
N ASN A 96 1.33 -11.59 13.11
CA ASN A 96 1.93 -10.59 12.23
C ASN A 96 1.70 -9.14 12.71
N LEU A 97 1.25 -8.93 13.94
CA LEU A 97 0.88 -7.61 14.45
C LEU A 97 2.00 -6.56 14.33
N PRO A 98 3.28 -6.87 14.66
CA PRO A 98 4.37 -5.90 14.47
C PRO A 98 4.53 -5.48 13.00
N LEU A 99 4.39 -6.43 12.07
CA LEU A 99 4.48 -6.15 10.64
C LEU A 99 3.31 -5.28 10.17
N VAL A 100 2.09 -5.55 10.64
CA VAL A 100 0.90 -4.79 10.26
C VAL A 100 0.97 -3.35 10.79
N ARG A 101 1.40 -3.15 12.05
CA ARG A 101 1.58 -1.81 12.62
C ARG A 101 2.62 -0.97 11.88
N HIS A 102 3.64 -1.63 11.33
CA HIS A 102 4.71 -0.99 10.56
C HIS A 102 4.59 -1.25 9.06
N LEU A 103 3.38 -1.50 8.55
CA LEU A 103 3.15 -1.90 7.16
C LEU A 103 3.69 -0.86 6.18
N ASP A 104 3.39 0.43 6.41
CA ASP A 104 3.83 1.51 5.54
C ASP A 104 5.34 1.66 5.52
N LEU A 105 6.00 1.51 6.67
CA LEU A 105 7.46 1.55 6.79
C LEU A 105 8.13 0.43 5.99
N VAL A 106 7.61 -0.80 6.08
CA VAL A 106 8.19 -1.96 5.38
C VAL A 106 7.87 -1.90 3.87
N ARG A 107 6.66 -1.46 3.49
CA ARG A 107 6.30 -1.23 2.08
C ARG A 107 7.18 -0.14 1.45
N GLU A 108 7.39 0.95 2.18
CA GLU A 108 8.27 2.03 1.76
C GLU A 108 9.67 1.48 1.50
N ALA A 109 10.25 0.73 2.44
CA ALA A 109 11.57 0.11 2.31
C ALA A 109 11.68 -0.82 1.08
N GLY A 110 10.59 -1.52 0.71
CA GLY A 110 10.51 -2.33 -0.51
C GLY A 110 10.95 -3.79 -0.30
N SER A 111 11.70 -4.35 -1.25
CA SER A 111 12.21 -5.72 -1.16
C SER A 111 13.62 -5.75 -0.55
N ALA A 112 13.98 -6.83 0.15
CA ALA A 112 15.35 -7.02 0.63
C ALA A 112 16.38 -6.91 -0.52
N LYS A 113 16.07 -7.48 -1.69
CA LYS A 113 16.90 -7.37 -2.91
C LYS A 113 17.09 -5.92 -3.35
N PHE A 114 16.05 -5.09 -3.29
CA PHE A 114 16.16 -3.66 -3.60
C PHE A 114 17.12 -2.97 -2.63
N LEU A 115 17.00 -3.22 -1.33
CA LEU A 115 17.88 -2.63 -0.33
C LEU A 115 19.34 -3.08 -0.48
N GLU A 116 19.58 -4.34 -0.83
CA GLU A 116 20.91 -4.86 -1.16
C GLU A 116 21.53 -4.10 -2.35
N GLU A 117 20.74 -3.84 -3.39
CA GLU A 117 21.16 -3.08 -4.57
C GLU A 117 21.46 -1.60 -4.23
N VAL A 118 20.64 -0.98 -3.39
CA VAL A 118 20.85 0.39 -2.89
C VAL A 118 22.13 0.46 -2.04
N ALA A 119 22.34 -0.50 -1.12
CA ALA A 119 23.54 -0.62 -0.31
C ALA A 119 24.79 -0.80 -1.18
N ARG A 120 24.71 -1.67 -2.20
CA ARG A 120 25.81 -1.94 -3.14
C ARG A 120 26.21 -0.72 -3.95
N LYS A 121 25.23 0.03 -4.47
CA LYS A 121 25.48 1.22 -5.30
C LYS A 121 25.90 2.45 -4.50
N ARG A 122 25.66 2.49 -3.19
CA ARG A 122 26.01 3.61 -2.29
C ARG A 122 25.58 4.97 -2.84
N TYR A 123 24.28 5.09 -3.16
CA TYR A 123 23.74 6.31 -3.72
C TYR A 123 24.08 7.54 -2.84
N PRO A 124 24.49 8.67 -3.44
CA PRO A 124 24.75 9.88 -2.68
C PRO A 124 23.46 10.39 -2.02
N LEU A 125 23.62 11.16 -0.95
CA LEU A 125 22.47 11.81 -0.31
C LEU A 125 21.81 12.80 -1.29
N PRO A 126 20.47 12.88 -1.31
CA PRO A 126 19.77 13.75 -2.23
C PRO A 126 20.09 15.23 -1.93
N VAL A 127 20.73 15.89 -2.88
CA VAL A 127 20.97 17.34 -2.84
C VAL A 127 19.78 18.03 -3.49
N ARG A 128 18.73 18.33 -2.73
CA ARG A 128 17.62 19.15 -3.24
C ARG A 128 17.77 20.60 -2.75
N PRO A 129 17.97 21.59 -3.67
CA PRO A 129 17.77 22.99 -3.35
C PRO A 129 16.26 23.21 -3.22
N GLY A 130 15.73 23.02 -2.02
CA GLY A 130 14.35 23.26 -1.66
C GLY A 130 14.26 24.03 -0.35
N PRO A 131 13.13 24.69 -0.09
CA PRO A 131 12.96 25.57 1.07
C PRO A 131 12.92 24.85 2.42
N ARG A 132 12.94 23.51 2.44
CA ARG A 132 12.83 22.74 3.67
C ARG A 132 14.12 22.83 4.48
N PRO A 133 14.08 23.28 5.75
CA PRO A 133 15.26 23.43 6.57
C PRO A 133 15.97 22.06 6.75
N PRO A 134 17.30 22.06 6.93
CA PRO A 134 18.06 20.83 7.13
C PRO A 134 17.63 20.09 8.41
N GLU A 135 17.17 20.82 9.43
CA GLU A 135 16.70 20.26 10.71
C GLU A 135 15.46 19.37 10.54
N ALA A 136 14.45 19.82 9.81
CA ALA A 136 13.25 19.02 9.52
C ALA A 136 13.58 17.71 8.78
N ARG A 137 14.60 17.71 7.92
CA ARG A 137 15.07 16.49 7.24
C ARG A 137 15.79 15.53 8.18
N GLN A 138 16.51 16.05 9.17
CA GLN A 138 17.15 15.24 10.19
C GLN A 138 16.12 14.65 11.16
N GLU A 139 15.08 15.42 11.49
CA GLU A 139 13.97 14.97 12.33
C GLU A 139 13.21 13.81 11.67
N GLU A 140 12.79 13.95 10.42
CA GLU A 140 12.15 12.86 9.66
C GLU A 140 13.04 11.59 9.63
N ALA A 141 14.35 11.75 9.41
CA ALA A 141 15.27 10.62 9.42
C ALA A 141 15.40 9.95 10.81
N ARG A 142 15.33 10.74 11.90
CA ARG A 142 15.32 10.21 13.28
C ARG A 142 14.02 9.49 13.59
N GLU A 143 12.88 10.03 13.15
CA GLU A 143 11.58 9.38 13.31
C GLU A 143 11.54 8.04 12.57
N TYR A 144 12.02 7.99 11.33
CA TYR A 144 12.11 6.74 10.57
C TYR A 144 13.04 5.73 11.25
N GLN A 145 14.19 6.18 11.76
CA GLN A 145 15.10 5.32 12.51
C GLN A 145 14.47 4.79 13.80
N ALA A 146 13.77 5.64 14.57
CA ALA A 146 13.04 5.23 15.76
C ALA A 146 11.93 4.21 15.43
N ALA A 147 11.26 4.36 14.29
CA ALA A 147 10.26 3.40 13.84
C ALA A 147 10.87 2.04 13.45
N LEU A 148 12.05 2.03 12.83
CA LEU A 148 12.82 0.79 12.57
C LEU A 148 13.27 0.11 13.86
N ASP A 149 13.71 0.87 14.86
CA ASP A 149 14.10 0.33 16.16
C ASP A 149 12.88 -0.25 16.91
N ARG A 150 11.72 0.42 16.87
CA ARG A 150 10.46 -0.13 17.41
C ARG A 150 10.07 -1.44 16.72
N LEU A 151 10.13 -1.49 15.39
CA LEU A 151 9.85 -2.71 14.63
C LEU A 151 10.79 -3.86 15.04
N ARG A 152 12.09 -3.58 15.23
CA ARG A 152 13.06 -4.57 15.73
C ARG A 152 12.66 -5.08 17.10
N ASP A 153 12.35 -4.18 18.03
CA ASP A 153 12.07 -4.54 19.42
C ASP A 153 10.76 -5.35 19.52
N GLU A 154 9.72 -4.97 18.76
CA GLU A 154 8.48 -5.74 18.66
C GLU A 154 8.69 -7.12 18.02
N LEU A 155 9.48 -7.22 16.93
CA LEU A 155 9.79 -8.50 16.30
C LEU A 155 10.68 -9.40 17.18
N ALA A 156 11.62 -8.82 17.94
CA ALA A 156 12.45 -9.57 18.89
C ALA A 156 11.60 -10.15 20.04
N GLY A 157 10.62 -9.40 20.53
CA GLY A 157 9.63 -9.89 21.49
C GLY A 157 8.73 -10.99 20.93
N SER A 158 8.47 -10.97 19.62
CA SER A 158 7.48 -11.83 18.97
C SER A 158 7.87 -13.31 18.82
N GLY A 159 9.15 -13.64 18.99
CA GLY A 159 9.70 -14.99 18.79
C GLY A 159 9.38 -16.01 19.89
N VAL A 160 8.83 -15.57 21.04
CA VAL A 160 8.49 -16.46 22.17
C VAL A 160 7.09 -17.04 21.94
N ALA A 161 7.04 -18.18 21.24
CA ALA A 161 5.79 -18.79 20.77
C ALA A 161 4.79 -19.12 21.90
N GLY A 162 3.55 -18.66 21.75
CA GLY A 162 2.37 -19.08 22.53
C GLY A 162 1.97 -18.15 23.67
N ALA A 163 2.89 -17.78 24.56
CA ALA A 163 2.60 -16.89 25.70
C ALA A 163 2.28 -15.45 25.26
N ASP A 164 2.71 -15.07 24.06
CA ASP A 164 2.64 -13.69 23.57
C ASP A 164 1.30 -13.35 22.90
N LEU A 165 0.51 -14.32 22.42
CA LEU A 165 -0.76 -14.01 21.72
C LEU A 165 -1.82 -13.40 22.64
N ALA A 166 -1.93 -13.90 23.88
CA ALA A 166 -2.86 -13.34 24.86
C ALA A 166 -2.47 -11.92 25.26
N ALA A 167 -1.17 -11.67 25.51
CA ALA A 167 -0.64 -10.34 25.81
C ALA A 167 -0.83 -9.37 24.64
N ARG A 168 -0.62 -9.82 23.40
CA ARG A 168 -0.90 -9.00 22.19
C ARG A 168 -2.38 -8.70 22.05
N ARG A 169 -3.27 -9.66 22.30
CA ARG A 169 -4.71 -9.43 22.29
C ARG A 169 -5.09 -8.38 23.34
N GLU A 170 -4.56 -8.49 24.55
CA GLU A 170 -4.74 -7.48 25.61
C GLU A 170 -4.19 -6.12 25.18
N ALA A 171 -3.00 -6.06 24.59
CA ALA A 171 -2.40 -4.82 24.10
C ALA A 171 -3.25 -4.16 23.00
N VAL A 172 -3.80 -4.94 22.06
CA VAL A 172 -4.73 -4.44 21.03
C VAL A 172 -6.04 -3.96 21.67
N MET A 173 -6.56 -4.66 22.68
CA MET A 173 -7.76 -4.24 23.40
C MET A 173 -7.53 -2.97 24.23
N ALA A 174 -6.30 -2.72 24.68
CA ALA A 174 -5.89 -1.54 25.42
C ALA A 174 -5.62 -0.31 24.53
N LEU A 175 -5.48 -0.47 23.22
CA LEU A 175 -5.30 0.65 22.28
C LEU A 175 -6.47 1.65 22.34
N ALA A 176 -6.16 2.92 22.11
CA ALA A 176 -7.16 3.98 21.95
C ALA A 176 -8.09 3.68 20.76
N ALA A 177 -9.26 4.30 20.73
CA ALA A 177 -10.25 4.07 19.66
C ALA A 177 -9.69 4.45 18.29
N GLU A 178 -8.93 5.55 18.22
CA GLU A 178 -8.28 6.06 17.02
C GLU A 178 -7.21 5.08 16.52
N GLU A 179 -6.33 4.59 17.41
CA GLU A 179 -5.29 3.63 17.08
C GLU A 179 -5.87 2.28 16.60
N LYS A 180 -7.02 1.87 17.13
CA LYS A 180 -7.73 0.67 16.67
C LYS A 180 -8.26 0.83 15.25
N VAL A 181 -8.74 2.03 14.88
CA VAL A 181 -9.19 2.31 13.50
C VAL A 181 -8.00 2.27 12.54
N GLU A 182 -6.86 2.87 12.91
CA GLU A 182 -5.63 2.80 12.10
C GLU A 182 -5.13 1.36 11.95
N LEU A 183 -5.15 0.58 13.04
CA LEU A 183 -4.77 -0.82 13.01
C LEU A 183 -5.71 -1.64 12.11
N ASP A 184 -7.03 -1.44 12.18
CA ASP A 184 -8.00 -2.13 11.33
C ASP A 184 -7.81 -1.82 9.84
N GLN A 185 -7.51 -0.55 9.51
CA GLN A 185 -7.14 -0.16 8.15
C GLN A 185 -5.85 -0.86 7.68
N ALA A 186 -4.82 -0.92 8.53
CA ALA A 186 -3.57 -1.62 8.22
C ALA A 186 -3.77 -3.13 8.06
N VAL A 187 -4.60 -3.76 8.91
CA VAL A 187 -4.97 -5.18 8.79
C VAL A 187 -5.70 -5.43 7.47
N THR A 188 -6.65 -4.57 7.12
CA THR A 188 -7.42 -4.65 5.87
C THR A 188 -6.49 -4.51 4.67
N ALA A 189 -5.58 -3.53 4.69
CA ALA A 189 -4.59 -3.33 3.64
C ALA A 189 -3.66 -4.55 3.49
N PHE A 190 -3.16 -5.11 4.59
CA PHE A 190 -2.29 -6.28 4.58
C PHE A 190 -3.00 -7.55 4.08
N ARG A 191 -4.25 -7.77 4.50
CA ARG A 191 -5.09 -8.89 4.04
C ARG A 191 -5.44 -8.78 2.55
N GLY A 192 -5.53 -7.56 2.02
CA GLY A 192 -5.74 -7.30 0.59
C GLY A 192 -4.54 -7.64 -0.30
N LEU A 193 -3.34 -7.80 0.27
CA LEU A 193 -2.14 -8.20 -0.47
C LEU A 193 -2.18 -9.67 -0.86
N SER A 194 -1.55 -10.00 -1.98
CA SER A 194 -1.34 -11.40 -2.36
C SER A 194 -0.44 -12.11 -1.35
N GLY A 195 -0.61 -13.43 -1.18
CA GLY A 195 0.24 -14.20 -0.26
C GLY A 195 1.74 -14.14 -0.61
N ALA A 196 2.09 -13.87 -1.88
CA ALA A 196 3.48 -13.65 -2.28
C ALA A 196 4.03 -12.31 -1.77
N GLU A 197 3.24 -11.24 -1.86
CA GLU A 197 3.60 -9.92 -1.33
C GLU A 197 3.70 -9.94 0.19
N GLN A 198 2.77 -10.61 0.88
CA GLN A 198 2.83 -10.77 2.34
C GLN A 198 4.13 -11.45 2.77
N ARG A 199 4.52 -12.56 2.12
CA ARG A 199 5.80 -13.24 2.40
C ARG A 199 7.01 -12.37 2.11
N MET A 200 6.96 -11.57 1.03
CA MET A 200 8.02 -10.63 0.71
C MET A 200 8.16 -9.55 1.79
N LEU A 201 7.06 -8.99 2.30
CA LEU A 201 7.09 -8.01 3.38
C LEU A 201 7.64 -8.60 4.68
N VAL A 202 7.23 -9.83 5.03
CA VAL A 202 7.79 -10.55 6.18
C VAL A 202 9.31 -10.72 6.02
N ALA A 203 9.77 -11.13 4.84
CA ALA A 203 11.19 -11.30 4.56
C ALA A 203 11.97 -9.97 4.60
N THR A 204 11.41 -8.87 4.07
CA THR A 204 12.01 -7.54 4.17
C THR A 204 12.08 -7.08 5.62
N ALA A 205 11.00 -7.22 6.39
CA ALA A 205 10.98 -6.84 7.80
C ALA A 205 12.05 -7.59 8.59
N ALA A 206 12.14 -8.91 8.41
CA ALA A 206 13.19 -9.73 9.01
C ALA A 206 14.60 -9.25 8.63
N ALA A 207 14.82 -8.91 7.36
CA ALA A 207 16.11 -8.41 6.88
C ALA A 207 16.49 -7.01 7.43
N LEU A 208 15.51 -6.14 7.66
CA LEU A 208 15.74 -4.79 8.23
C LEU A 208 16.13 -4.83 9.71
N VAL A 209 15.58 -5.80 10.45
CA VAL A 209 15.81 -5.93 11.90
C VAL A 209 17.02 -6.80 12.24
N ASP A 210 17.53 -7.58 11.28
CA ASP A 210 18.71 -8.43 11.43
C ASP A 210 19.95 -7.61 11.83
N PRO A 211 20.52 -7.83 13.03
CA PRO A 211 21.70 -7.12 13.49
C PRO A 211 22.96 -7.48 12.68
N ALA A 212 22.96 -8.60 11.94
CA ALA A 212 24.08 -8.98 11.09
C ALA A 212 24.14 -8.19 9.77
N ARG A 213 23.09 -7.42 9.44
CA ARG A 213 22.93 -6.72 8.15
C ARG A 213 22.65 -5.22 8.32
N PRO A 214 23.49 -4.46 9.06
CA PRO A 214 23.26 -3.03 9.30
C PRO A 214 23.19 -2.21 8.00
N GLU A 215 23.87 -2.66 6.94
CA GLU A 215 23.88 -2.01 5.63
C GLU A 215 22.50 -1.91 4.97
N LEU A 216 21.59 -2.87 5.24
CA LEU A 216 20.22 -2.80 4.71
C LEU A 216 19.41 -1.71 5.40
N ARG A 217 19.65 -1.49 6.70
CA ARG A 217 19.00 -0.42 7.46
C ARG A 217 19.48 0.95 7.00
N GLU A 218 20.79 1.09 6.74
CA GLU A 218 21.38 2.29 6.15
C GLU A 218 20.85 2.56 4.72
N ALA A 219 20.69 1.51 3.91
CA ALA A 219 20.08 1.61 2.59
C ALA A 219 18.62 2.05 2.67
N ALA A 220 17.84 1.52 3.62
CA ALA A 220 16.45 1.95 3.84
C ALA A 220 16.37 3.42 4.28
N LEU A 221 17.25 3.88 5.17
CA LEU A 221 17.35 5.30 5.54
C LEU A 221 17.74 6.19 4.36
N THR A 222 18.66 5.73 3.51
CA THR A 222 19.07 6.46 2.31
C THR A 222 17.90 6.58 1.34
N TRP A 223 17.16 5.48 1.13
CA TRP A 223 15.95 5.46 0.32
C TRP A 223 14.85 6.38 0.88
N HIS A 224 14.58 6.32 2.18
CA HIS A 224 13.63 7.21 2.85
C HIS A 224 13.98 8.69 2.60
N ARG A 225 15.26 9.07 2.69
CA ARG A 225 15.71 10.44 2.40
C ARG A 225 15.44 10.84 0.94
N TRP A 226 15.59 9.93 -0.01
CA TRP A 226 15.23 10.16 -1.42
C TRP A 226 13.71 10.35 -1.61
N LEU A 227 12.88 9.59 -0.88
CA LEU A 227 11.44 9.79 -0.89
C LEU A 227 11.03 11.09 -0.20
N ALA A 228 11.70 11.48 0.89
CA ALA A 228 11.44 12.70 1.63
C ALA A 228 11.63 13.96 0.77
N VAL A 229 12.65 13.95 -0.11
CA VAL A 229 12.83 15.03 -1.09
C VAL A 229 11.86 14.95 -2.27
N THR A 230 11.14 13.86 -2.45
CA THR A 230 10.17 13.69 -3.54
C THR A 230 8.83 14.34 -3.18
N ARG A 231 8.12 14.82 -4.21
CA ARG A 231 6.79 15.41 -4.06
C ARG A 231 5.85 14.38 -3.42
N PRO A 232 5.06 14.74 -2.37
CA PRO A 232 4.20 13.79 -1.67
C PRO A 232 3.25 13.03 -2.60
N GLU A 233 2.74 13.70 -3.64
CA GLU A 233 1.79 13.12 -4.60
C GLU A 233 2.43 12.02 -5.47
N ASP A 234 3.75 12.06 -5.62
CA ASP A 234 4.51 11.10 -6.43
C ASP A 234 4.94 9.87 -5.62
N ARG A 235 4.96 9.96 -4.28
CA ARG A 235 5.52 8.91 -3.39
C ARG A 235 4.79 7.57 -3.52
N PRO A 236 3.44 7.49 -3.50
CA PRO A 236 2.75 6.21 -3.57
C PRO A 236 3.11 5.44 -4.85
N GLY A 237 3.12 6.10 -6.01
CA GLY A 237 3.49 5.45 -7.27
C GLY A 237 4.95 4.99 -7.35
N ILE A 238 5.86 5.62 -6.58
CA ILE A 238 7.26 5.18 -6.47
C ILE A 238 7.39 3.99 -5.53
N VAL A 239 6.68 4.03 -4.40
CA VAL A 239 6.63 2.92 -3.44
C VAL A 239 5.94 1.71 -4.06
N ASP A 240 4.87 1.86 -4.82
CA ASP A 240 4.19 0.72 -5.43
C ASP A 240 4.95 0.17 -6.66
N ALA A 241 6.01 0.83 -7.12
CA ALA A 241 6.84 0.35 -8.21
C ALA A 241 7.72 -0.83 -7.78
N GLY A 242 7.91 -1.77 -8.71
CA GLY A 242 8.82 -2.90 -8.53
C GLY A 242 10.29 -2.49 -8.39
N THR A 243 11.11 -3.42 -7.89
CA THR A 243 12.54 -3.22 -7.58
C THR A 243 13.32 -2.53 -8.72
N GLU A 244 13.17 -3.00 -9.96
CA GLU A 244 13.90 -2.45 -11.12
C GLU A 244 13.54 -0.99 -11.37
N LYS A 245 12.24 -0.67 -11.41
CA LYS A 245 11.77 0.70 -11.62
C LYS A 245 12.21 1.66 -10.51
N ARG A 246 12.26 1.21 -9.26
CA ARG A 246 12.78 2.02 -8.14
C ARG A 246 14.28 2.31 -8.29
N LEU A 247 15.07 1.32 -8.74
CA LEU A 247 16.50 1.51 -9.00
C LEU A 247 16.74 2.44 -10.20
N ASP A 248 16.00 2.28 -11.29
CA ASP A 248 16.06 3.18 -12.44
C ASP A 248 15.71 4.62 -12.05
N TRP A 249 14.72 4.78 -11.17
CA TRP A 249 14.35 6.08 -10.61
C TRP A 249 15.49 6.68 -9.79
N LEU A 250 16.17 5.90 -8.96
CA LEU A 250 17.33 6.36 -8.18
C LEU A 250 18.51 6.72 -9.08
N ASP A 251 18.84 5.88 -10.06
CA ASP A 251 19.91 6.12 -11.03
C ASP A 251 19.67 7.42 -11.80
N TRP A 252 18.41 7.66 -12.22
CA TRP A 252 18.01 8.87 -12.90
C TRP A 252 18.19 10.12 -12.03
N TYR A 253 17.78 10.05 -10.77
CA TYR A 253 17.87 11.18 -9.84
C TYR A 253 19.30 11.45 -9.38
N ALA A 254 20.09 10.41 -9.10
CA ALA A 254 21.49 10.52 -8.71
C ALA A 254 22.33 11.10 -9.85
N GLY A 255 22.13 10.65 -11.09
CA GLY A 255 22.85 11.16 -12.27
C GLY A 255 22.53 12.63 -12.61
N ARG A 256 21.42 13.19 -12.10
CA ARG A 256 21.05 14.59 -12.32
C ARG A 256 21.99 15.57 -11.62
N GLY A 257 22.57 15.17 -10.48
CA GLY A 257 23.53 15.99 -9.74
C GLY A 257 24.83 16.25 -10.51
N GLU A 258 25.16 15.38 -11.46
CA GLU A 258 26.41 15.42 -12.24
C GLU A 258 26.33 16.33 -13.49
N GLY A 259 25.26 17.12 -13.64
CA GLY A 259 25.12 18.05 -14.76
C GLY A 259 24.73 17.42 -16.10
N ARG A 260 24.38 16.13 -16.13
CA ARG A 260 23.87 15.47 -17.33
C ARG A 260 22.39 15.83 -17.52
N PRO A 261 21.96 16.39 -18.67
CA PRO A 261 20.55 16.70 -18.90
C PRO A 261 19.76 15.37 -18.97
N PRO A 262 18.80 15.15 -18.06
CA PRO A 262 18.14 13.86 -17.96
C PRO A 262 17.16 13.66 -19.12
N GLN A 263 17.27 12.53 -19.82
CA GLN A 263 16.12 11.96 -20.51
C GLN A 263 15.24 11.33 -19.43
N ARG A 264 14.04 11.86 -19.18
CA ARG A 264 13.06 11.17 -18.31
C ARG A 264 12.80 9.78 -18.89
N PRO A 265 12.77 8.70 -18.07
CA PRO A 265 12.31 7.41 -18.54
C PRO A 265 10.90 7.60 -19.11
N ARG A 266 10.75 7.52 -20.44
CA ARG A 266 9.46 7.76 -21.12
C ARG A 266 8.38 6.81 -20.61
N GLU A 267 8.78 5.65 -20.10
CA GLU A 267 7.89 4.63 -19.55
C GLU A 267 7.17 5.11 -18.28
N TRP A 268 7.83 5.88 -17.41
CA TRP A 268 7.20 6.40 -16.18
C TRP A 268 6.08 7.40 -16.48
N GLU A 269 6.25 8.23 -17.51
CA GLU A 269 5.18 9.11 -18.00
C GLU A 269 4.06 8.35 -18.71
N ARG A 270 4.38 7.19 -19.30
CA ARG A 270 3.41 6.35 -20.01
C ARG A 270 2.50 5.62 -19.03
N ASP A 271 3.05 5.02 -17.99
CA ASP A 271 2.27 4.34 -16.95
C ASP A 271 1.34 5.32 -16.22
N ARG A 272 1.80 6.55 -15.97
CA ARG A 272 1.00 7.59 -15.32
C ARG A 272 -0.13 8.16 -16.18
N ARG A 273 0.04 8.21 -17.50
CA ARG A 273 -0.99 8.76 -18.40
C ARG A 273 -2.13 7.78 -18.66
N GLY A 274 -2.08 6.58 -18.07
CA GLY A 274 -2.97 5.49 -18.41
C GLY A 274 -2.78 5.04 -19.87
N PRO A 275 -3.46 3.96 -20.29
CA PRO A 275 -3.60 3.70 -21.71
C PRO A 275 -4.21 4.96 -22.36
N PRO A 276 -3.72 5.38 -23.54
CA PRO A 276 -4.39 6.44 -24.28
C PRO A 276 -5.86 6.03 -24.42
N PRO A 277 -6.82 6.96 -24.23
CA PRO A 277 -8.24 6.62 -24.24
C PRO A 277 -8.56 5.77 -25.48
N GLU A 278 -9.20 4.62 -25.26
CA GLU A 278 -9.66 3.72 -26.33
C GLU A 278 -10.70 4.47 -27.18
N GLY A 279 -10.19 5.19 -28.16
CA GLY A 279 -10.94 6.25 -28.82
C GLY A 279 -10.03 7.41 -29.19
N GLY A 280 -8.78 7.10 -29.57
CA GLY A 280 -7.90 8.09 -30.18
C GLY A 280 -8.69 8.91 -31.21
N PRO A 281 -8.44 10.22 -31.32
CA PRO A 281 -9.29 11.13 -32.07
C PRO A 281 -9.59 10.55 -33.46
N PRO A 282 -10.84 10.62 -33.94
CA PRO A 282 -11.25 9.99 -35.18
C PRO A 282 -10.23 10.32 -36.27
N ARG A 283 -9.56 9.29 -36.79
CA ARG A 283 -8.66 9.46 -37.93
C ARG A 283 -9.51 9.84 -39.14
N GLY A 284 -9.08 10.87 -39.85
CA GLY A 284 -9.69 11.23 -41.12
C GLY A 284 -9.54 10.08 -42.14
N PRO A 285 -10.26 10.14 -43.27
CA PRO A 285 -10.13 9.16 -44.36
C PRO A 285 -8.70 9.06 -44.94
N ASP A 286 -7.83 10.04 -44.67
CA ASP A 286 -6.42 10.07 -45.00
C ASP A 286 -5.49 9.46 -43.93
N GLY A 287 -6.07 8.88 -42.87
CA GLY A 287 -5.33 8.27 -41.77
C GLY A 287 -4.65 9.26 -40.82
N ARG A 288 -4.81 10.57 -41.06
CA ARG A 288 -4.22 11.62 -40.22
C ARG A 288 -5.13 11.92 -39.03
N PRO A 289 -4.57 12.14 -37.82
CA PRO A 289 -5.38 12.55 -36.68
C PRO A 289 -5.99 13.93 -36.97
N ARG A 290 -7.33 14.01 -36.96
CA ARG A 290 -8.10 15.22 -37.21
C ARG A 290 -8.08 16.12 -35.98
N TRP A 291 -6.89 16.56 -35.57
CA TRP A 291 -6.83 17.67 -34.63
C TRP A 291 -7.29 18.92 -35.37
N PRO A 292 -8.31 19.66 -34.88
CA PRO A 292 -8.46 21.04 -35.33
C PRO A 292 -7.10 21.71 -35.09
N PRO A 293 -6.54 22.45 -36.08
CA PRO A 293 -5.34 23.22 -35.82
C PRO A 293 -5.60 24.04 -34.54
N PRO A 294 -4.64 24.12 -33.61
CA PRO A 294 -4.81 24.98 -32.44
C PRO A 294 -5.29 26.33 -32.96
N PRO A 295 -6.29 26.97 -32.31
CA PRO A 295 -6.76 28.26 -32.77
C PRO A 295 -5.52 29.12 -32.96
N ARG A 296 -5.32 29.63 -34.18
CA ARG A 296 -4.34 30.68 -34.45
C ARG A 296 -4.82 31.89 -33.66
N GLY A 297 -4.58 31.89 -32.36
CA GLY A 297 -4.45 33.09 -31.59
C GLY A 297 -3.28 33.81 -32.21
N GLY A 298 -3.58 34.72 -33.13
CA GLY A 298 -2.62 35.76 -33.47
C GLY A 298 -2.10 36.37 -32.16
N PRO A 299 -0.83 36.80 -32.12
CA PRO A 299 -0.32 37.50 -30.95
C PRO A 299 -1.34 38.58 -30.54
N PRO A 300 -1.72 38.66 -29.25
CA PRO A 300 -2.67 39.68 -28.81
C PRO A 300 -2.16 41.02 -29.32
N GLY A 301 -3.05 41.74 -30.01
CA GLY A 301 -2.78 43.05 -30.58
C GLY A 301 -2.02 43.88 -29.56
N ARG A 302 -0.81 44.27 -29.94
CA ARG A 302 0.02 45.22 -29.23
C ARG A 302 -0.78 46.51 -29.24
N GLY A 303 -1.55 46.75 -28.18
CA GLY A 303 -2.26 48.00 -27.99
C GLY A 303 -1.24 49.14 -28.06
N ASP A 304 -1.61 50.21 -28.75
CA ASP A 304 -0.86 51.44 -28.94
C ASP A 304 -0.69 52.21 -27.62
N GLY A 305 -0.04 51.59 -26.65
CA GLY A 305 0.42 52.22 -25.43
C GLY A 305 1.80 52.83 -25.66
N GLU A 306 1.93 54.09 -25.28
CA GLU A 306 3.15 54.91 -25.33
C GLU A 306 4.42 54.13 -24.96
N PRO A 307 5.55 54.41 -25.65
CA PRO A 307 6.83 53.88 -25.24
C PRO A 307 7.17 54.40 -23.83
N PRO A 308 7.57 53.53 -22.88
CA PRO A 308 8.05 53.99 -21.59
C PRO A 308 9.29 54.89 -21.79
N PRO A 309 9.40 56.03 -21.09
CA PRO A 309 10.53 56.92 -21.24
C PRO A 309 11.75 56.30 -20.56
N GLY A 310 12.80 56.05 -21.36
CA GLY A 310 14.18 56.05 -20.90
C GLY A 310 14.61 54.88 -20.02
N GLU A 311 14.84 53.70 -20.62
CA GLU A 311 15.90 52.81 -20.14
C GLU A 311 17.08 52.90 -21.10
N GLY A 312 18.14 53.59 -20.65
CA GLY A 312 19.41 53.64 -21.35
C GLY A 312 20.07 52.26 -21.46
N PRO A 313 21.05 52.12 -22.37
CA PRO A 313 21.73 50.85 -22.60
C PRO A 313 22.43 50.36 -21.33
N ARG A 314 21.91 49.29 -20.73
CA ARG A 314 22.58 48.62 -19.61
C ARG A 314 23.90 48.01 -20.13
N PRO A 315 25.05 48.31 -19.50
CA PRO A 315 26.33 47.74 -19.90
C PRO A 315 26.32 46.22 -19.70
N ARG A 316 26.74 45.50 -20.75
CA ARG A 316 26.97 44.06 -20.68
C ARG A 316 28.01 43.76 -19.59
N PRO A 317 27.77 42.82 -18.66
CA PRO A 317 28.80 42.38 -17.75
C PRO A 317 29.96 41.74 -18.55
N PRO A 318 31.22 41.97 -18.15
CA PRO A 318 32.37 41.39 -18.82
C PRO A 318 32.35 39.87 -18.70
N ARG A 319 32.58 39.21 -19.83
CA ARG A 319 32.73 37.77 -19.97
C ARG A 319 33.96 37.35 -19.14
N PRO A 320 33.86 36.41 -18.18
CA PRO A 320 35.05 35.96 -17.45
C PRO A 320 36.02 35.29 -18.43
N ALA A 321 37.27 35.72 -18.37
CA ALA A 321 38.37 35.17 -19.15
C ALA A 321 38.56 33.69 -18.78
N VAL A 322 38.49 32.84 -19.79
CA VAL A 322 38.95 31.45 -19.72
C VAL A 322 40.45 31.49 -19.47
N THR A 323 40.84 31.35 -18.22
CA THR A 323 42.22 31.08 -17.82
C THR A 323 42.46 29.59 -18.03
N GLY A 324 43.20 29.27 -19.09
CA GLY A 324 43.81 27.96 -19.25
C GLY A 324 44.83 27.76 -18.13
N GLY A 325 44.54 26.82 -17.24
CA GLY A 325 45.48 26.29 -16.25
C GLY A 325 46.10 24.99 -16.75
N PRO A 326 47.41 24.75 -16.50
CA PRO A 326 48.17 23.67 -17.10
C PRO A 326 47.95 22.33 -16.42
N GLY A 327 48.16 21.25 -17.18
CA GLY A 327 48.09 19.88 -16.71
C GLY A 327 49.02 19.62 -15.53
N ALA A 328 48.48 18.90 -14.54
CA ALA A 328 49.26 18.29 -13.49
C ALA A 328 49.32 16.79 -13.77
N ASP A 329 50.51 16.34 -14.15
CA ASP A 329 50.94 14.96 -14.07
C ASP A 329 50.82 14.47 -12.61
N GLY A 330 50.01 13.46 -12.38
CA GLY A 330 49.92 12.75 -11.11
C GLY A 330 50.67 11.41 -11.20
N PRO A 331 51.70 11.17 -10.37
CA PRO A 331 52.39 9.89 -10.33
C PRO A 331 51.71 8.92 -9.35
N GLY A 332 51.97 7.62 -9.56
CA GLY A 332 52.12 6.67 -8.46
C GLY A 332 50.87 5.92 -8.02
N ALA A 333 50.69 4.74 -8.61
CA ALA A 333 49.89 3.68 -8.04
C ALA A 333 50.64 3.06 -6.85
N ASP A 334 50.15 3.27 -5.63
CA ASP A 334 50.48 2.45 -4.47
C ASP A 334 49.20 1.72 -4.03
N GLY A 335 49.15 0.43 -4.35
CA GLY A 335 48.10 -0.47 -3.90
C GLY A 335 48.23 -0.79 -2.40
N PRO A 336 47.11 -1.08 -1.71
CA PRO A 336 47.16 -1.44 -0.30
C PRO A 336 47.84 -2.82 -0.10
N PRO A 337 48.59 -3.02 1.01
CA PRO A 337 49.25 -4.28 1.30
C PRO A 337 48.24 -5.40 1.54
N ALA A 338 48.55 -6.58 0.99
CA ALA A 338 47.78 -7.80 1.16
C ALA A 338 47.63 -8.18 2.65
N ALA A 339 46.40 -8.50 3.05
CA ALA A 339 46.10 -9.00 4.38
C ALA A 339 46.79 -10.37 4.64
N PRO A 340 47.27 -10.65 5.86
CA PRO A 340 47.91 -11.91 6.21
C PRO A 340 46.92 -13.08 6.12
N ARG A 341 47.38 -14.15 5.49
CA ARG A 341 46.67 -15.42 5.28
C ARG A 341 46.53 -16.12 6.64
N ALA A 342 45.29 -16.30 7.12
CA ALA A 342 45.03 -17.08 8.32
C ALA A 342 45.34 -18.57 8.06
N GLU A 343 46.30 -19.12 8.81
CA GLU A 343 46.58 -20.54 8.87
C GLU A 343 45.40 -21.29 9.51
N ILE A 344 44.90 -22.30 8.81
CA ILE A 344 43.86 -23.21 9.29
C ILE A 344 44.56 -24.33 10.08
N PRO A 345 44.28 -24.51 11.38
CA PRO A 345 44.87 -25.61 12.15
C PRO A 345 44.29 -26.95 11.69
N ALA A 346 45.19 -27.90 11.41
CA ALA A 346 44.87 -29.27 11.04
C ALA A 346 44.17 -30.01 12.19
N ALA A 347 43.12 -30.76 11.85
CA ALA A 347 42.36 -31.58 12.79
C ALA A 347 43.19 -32.78 13.30
N PRO A 348 43.10 -33.15 14.59
CA PRO A 348 43.71 -34.36 15.12
C PRO A 348 42.96 -35.61 14.63
N ARG A 349 43.73 -36.65 14.33
CA ARG A 349 43.26 -37.98 13.88
C ARG A 349 42.73 -38.83 15.02
#